data_AF-A0A9J7IK00-F1
#
_entry.id   AF-A0A9J7IK00-F1
#
_cell.length_a   1.000
_cell.length_b   1.000
_cell.length_c   1.000
_cell.angle_alpha   90.00
_cell.angle_beta   90.00
_cell.angle_gamma   90.00
#
_symmetry.space_group_name_H-M   'P 1'
#
loop_
_entity.id
_entity.type
_entity.pdbx_description
1 polymer ?
#
loop_
_entity_poly.entity_id
_entity_poly.type
_entity_poly.pdbx_seq_one_letter_code
_entity_poly.pdbx_strand_id
1 'polypeptide(L)'
;MVSAENNFSPKDLFQYAEMLLKESKVREITLQHCTNNYSWLCSKHLQIEDSKTNKELERLRPMIQKMSSENCAKIAVKLDAMTDGEEMSSTILRTLKKLLNEQYSIQLMEDNVAKAKEKGLKKVRPYNKVHPELIPDGRQATVSFIL
;
A
#
# COMPACT_ATOMS: atom_id res chain seq x y z
N MET A 1 -6.13 -28.96 19.52
CA MET A 1 -6.71 -27.60 19.50
C MET A 1 -6.14 -26.89 18.29
N VAL A 2 -6.94 -26.77 17.23
CA VAL A 2 -6.53 -26.07 16.01
C VAL A 2 -6.74 -24.59 16.29
N SER A 3 -5.66 -23.86 16.55
CA SER A 3 -5.71 -22.40 16.61
C SER A 3 -6.23 -21.93 15.26
N ALA A 4 -7.43 -21.34 15.24
CA ALA A 4 -7.90 -20.63 14.06
C ALA A 4 -6.86 -19.53 13.79
N GLU A 5 -6.10 -19.67 12.71
CA GLU A 5 -5.20 -18.62 12.28
C GLU A 5 -6.08 -17.41 11.91
N ASN A 6 -6.14 -16.42 12.82
CA ASN A 6 -6.84 -15.14 12.64
C ASN A 6 -6.12 -14.31 11.56
N ASN A 7 -6.16 -14.80 10.34
CA ASN A 7 -5.55 -14.15 9.19
C ASN A 7 -6.59 -13.25 8.54
N PHE A 8 -6.49 -11.94 8.79
CA PHE A 8 -7.31 -10.94 8.13
C PHE A 8 -7.01 -10.96 6.63
N SER A 9 -7.93 -11.49 5.84
CA SER A 9 -7.74 -11.78 4.43
C SER A 9 -8.06 -10.57 3.54
N PRO A 10 -7.64 -10.58 2.26
CA PRO A 10 -8.09 -9.59 1.28
C PRO A 10 -9.61 -9.50 1.14
N LYS A 11 -10.33 -10.61 1.39
CA LYS A 11 -11.80 -10.62 1.38
C LYS A 11 -12.35 -9.83 2.55
N ASP A 12 -11.73 -9.93 3.73
CA ASP A 12 -12.16 -9.24 4.94
C ASP A 12 -11.94 -7.73 4.81
N LEU A 13 -10.82 -7.29 4.22
CA LEU A 13 -10.60 -5.88 3.90
C LEU A 13 -11.65 -5.34 2.94
N PHE A 14 -11.97 -6.11 1.90
CA PHE A 14 -12.98 -5.71 0.92
C PHE A 14 -14.37 -5.59 1.55
N GLN A 15 -14.76 -6.59 2.36
CA GLN A 15 -16.03 -6.57 3.09
C GLN A 15 -16.11 -5.43 4.11
N TYR A 16 -15.00 -5.14 4.80
CA TYR A 16 -14.92 -4.01 5.73
C TYR A 16 -15.11 -2.68 5.01
N ALA A 17 -14.45 -2.49 3.85
CA ALA A 17 -14.66 -1.31 3.02
C ALA A 17 -16.11 -1.19 2.50
N GLU A 18 -16.72 -2.30 2.05
CA GLU A 18 -18.13 -2.32 1.68
C GLU A 18 -19.06 -1.94 2.84
N MET A 19 -18.77 -2.43 4.04
CA MET A 19 -19.53 -2.13 5.25
C MET A 19 -19.47 -0.63 5.57
N LEU A 20 -18.28 -0.04 5.57
CA LEU A 20 -18.09 1.40 5.81
C LEU A 20 -18.85 2.25 4.78
N LEU A 21 -18.82 1.86 3.51
CA LEU A 21 -19.55 2.58 2.46
C LEU A 21 -21.07 2.47 2.61
N LYS A 22 -21.57 1.29 3.01
CA LYS A 22 -23.01 1.11 3.31
C LYS A 22 -23.43 1.95 4.52
N GLU A 23 -22.62 2.01 5.56
CA GLU A 23 -22.92 2.78 6.77
C GLU A 23 -22.92 4.29 6.48
N SER A 24 -21.91 4.78 5.78
CA SER A 24 -21.83 6.16 5.30
C SER A 24 -23.05 6.53 4.45
N LYS A 25 -23.46 5.65 3.52
CA LYS A 25 -24.66 5.87 2.69
C LYS A 25 -25.92 6.07 3.53
N VAL A 26 -26.16 5.23 4.54
CA VAL A 26 -27.35 5.35 5.40
C VAL A 26 -27.35 6.71 6.12
N ARG A 27 -26.18 7.17 6.56
CA ARG A 27 -26.00 8.50 7.15
C ARG A 27 -26.30 9.62 6.15
N GLU A 28 -25.75 9.55 4.94
CA GLU A 28 -25.98 10.55 3.89
C GLU A 28 -27.46 10.66 3.51
N ILE A 29 -28.17 9.53 3.38
CA ILE A 29 -29.61 9.50 3.13
C ILE A 29 -30.36 10.23 4.25
N THR A 30 -30.01 9.94 5.50
CA THR A 30 -30.66 10.53 6.68
C THR A 30 -30.44 12.04 6.72
N LEU A 31 -29.20 12.50 6.49
CA LEU A 31 -28.85 13.93 6.40
C LEU A 31 -29.63 14.65 5.29
N GLN A 32 -29.76 14.02 4.11
CA GLN A 32 -30.51 14.61 2.99
C GLN A 32 -32.01 14.68 3.26
N HIS A 33 -32.58 13.68 3.94
CA HIS A 33 -33.98 13.69 4.36
C HIS A 33 -34.29 14.77 5.40
N CYS A 34 -33.36 15.08 6.30
CA CYS A 34 -33.52 16.16 7.27
C CYS A 34 -33.40 17.56 6.66
N THR A 35 -32.78 17.70 5.49
CA THR A 35 -32.50 18.99 4.84
C THR A 35 -33.46 19.32 3.70
N ASN A 36 -34.05 18.30 3.05
CA ASN A 36 -34.91 18.49 1.88
C ASN A 36 -36.32 17.94 2.09
N ASN A 37 -37.31 18.79 1.85
CA ASN A 37 -38.74 18.42 1.90
C ASN A 37 -39.20 17.55 0.70
N TYR A 38 -38.31 17.27 -0.27
CA TYR A 38 -38.62 16.53 -1.50
C TYR A 38 -37.81 15.24 -1.59
N SER A 39 -38.20 14.24 -0.80
CA SER A 39 -37.54 12.93 -0.70
C SER A 39 -37.35 12.19 -2.05
N TRP A 40 -38.28 12.37 -2.98
CA TRP A 40 -38.25 11.73 -4.30
C TRP A 40 -37.16 12.28 -5.23
N LEU A 41 -36.73 13.53 -5.05
CA LEU A 41 -35.63 14.14 -5.82
C LEU A 41 -34.27 13.60 -5.36
N CYS A 42 -34.09 13.39 -4.05
CA CYS A 42 -32.89 12.82 -3.46
C CYS A 42 -32.66 11.37 -3.91
N SER A 43 -33.74 10.58 -4.07
CA SER A 43 -33.65 9.16 -4.40
C SER A 43 -32.95 8.87 -5.74
N LYS A 44 -33.12 9.71 -6.77
CA LYS A 44 -32.47 9.46 -8.08
C LYS A 44 -30.98 9.77 -8.06
N HIS A 45 -30.58 10.84 -7.37
CA HIS A 45 -29.18 11.22 -7.27
C HIS A 45 -28.37 10.17 -6.50
N LEU A 46 -28.95 9.67 -5.40
CA LEU A 46 -28.30 8.69 -4.54
C LEU A 46 -28.04 7.35 -5.24
N GLN A 47 -28.98 6.87 -6.07
CA GLN A 47 -28.80 5.64 -6.87
C GLN A 47 -27.65 5.74 -7.90
N ILE A 48 -27.43 6.94 -8.46
CA ILE A 48 -26.37 7.19 -9.44
C ILE A 48 -25.00 7.21 -8.73
N GLU A 49 -24.90 7.93 -7.61
CA GLU A 49 -23.70 7.96 -6.77
C GLU A 49 -23.34 6.56 -6.26
N ASP A 50 -24.33 5.77 -5.80
CA ASP A 50 -24.14 4.37 -5.36
C ASP A 50 -23.53 3.48 -6.44
N SER A 51 -24.01 3.62 -7.68
CA SER A 51 -23.50 2.83 -8.80
C SER A 51 -22.05 3.22 -9.12
N LYS A 52 -21.67 4.47 -8.87
CA LYS A 52 -20.32 4.97 -9.10
C LYS A 52 -19.36 4.52 -8.00
N THR A 53 -19.74 4.62 -6.73
CA THR A 53 -18.93 4.20 -5.58
C THR A 53 -18.65 2.69 -5.62
N ASN A 54 -19.65 1.86 -5.91
CA ASN A 54 -19.47 0.41 -6.06
C ASN A 54 -18.53 0.06 -7.23
N LYS A 55 -18.65 0.75 -8.38
CA LYS A 55 -17.74 0.55 -9.51
C LYS A 55 -16.29 0.92 -9.17
N GLU A 56 -16.08 2.00 -8.41
CA GLU A 56 -14.74 2.39 -7.95
C GLU A 56 -14.17 1.36 -6.98
N LEU A 57 -14.97 0.84 -6.04
CA LEU A 57 -14.52 -0.20 -5.12
C LEU A 57 -14.11 -1.49 -5.86
N GLU A 58 -14.92 -1.94 -6.82
CA GLU A 58 -14.59 -3.11 -7.64
C GLU A 58 -13.30 -2.91 -8.46
N ARG A 59 -12.97 -1.68 -8.88
CA ARG A 59 -11.67 -1.40 -9.52
C ARG A 59 -10.48 -1.57 -8.58
N LEU A 60 -10.67 -1.40 -7.27
CA LEU A 60 -9.63 -1.59 -6.26
C LEU A 60 -9.44 -3.06 -5.87
N ARG A 61 -10.43 -3.92 -6.14
CA ARG A 61 -10.40 -5.37 -5.87
C ARG A 61 -9.12 -6.09 -6.30
N PRO A 62 -8.60 -5.94 -7.54
CA PRO A 62 -7.37 -6.60 -7.95
C PRO A 62 -6.13 -6.13 -7.17
N MET A 63 -6.14 -4.90 -6.64
CA MET A 63 -5.05 -4.37 -5.83
C MET A 63 -5.09 -4.98 -4.42
N ILE A 64 -6.29 -5.04 -3.83
CA ILE A 64 -6.53 -5.66 -2.52
C ILE A 64 -6.15 -7.16 -2.55
N GLN A 65 -6.52 -7.88 -3.61
CA GLN A 65 -6.22 -9.32 -3.76
C GLN A 65 -4.72 -9.66 -3.80
N LYS A 66 -3.86 -8.70 -4.18
CA LYS A 66 -2.40 -8.92 -4.26
C LYS A 66 -1.69 -8.71 -2.93
N MET A 67 -2.40 -8.21 -1.92
CA MET A 67 -1.80 -7.89 -0.63
C MET A 67 -1.73 -9.10 0.30
N SER A 68 -0.72 -9.09 1.17
CA SER A 68 -0.64 -10.02 2.29
C SER A 68 -1.74 -9.73 3.33
N SER A 69 -2.06 -10.73 4.14
CA SER A 69 -3.03 -10.59 5.24
C SER A 69 -2.63 -9.50 6.24
N GLU A 70 -1.34 -9.42 6.58
CA GLU A 70 -0.82 -8.39 7.48
C GLU A 70 -1.04 -6.97 6.93
N ASN A 71 -0.79 -6.78 5.63
CA ASN A 71 -1.01 -5.48 4.99
C ASN A 71 -2.50 -5.15 4.91
N CYS A 72 -3.37 -6.15 4.71
CA CYS A 72 -4.82 -5.97 4.76
C CYS A 72 -5.27 -5.46 6.14
N ALA A 73 -4.77 -6.07 7.22
CA ALA A 73 -5.09 -5.66 8.58
C ALA A 73 -4.62 -4.23 8.88
N LYS A 74 -3.37 -3.90 8.49
CA LYS A 74 -2.81 -2.55 8.66
C LYS A 74 -3.66 -1.48 7.97
N ILE A 75 -4.11 -1.76 6.74
CA ILE A 75 -4.97 -0.83 6.01
C ILE A 75 -6.34 -0.69 6.69
N ALA A 76 -6.95 -1.78 7.15
CA ALA A 76 -8.24 -1.71 7.85
C ALA A 76 -8.15 -0.82 9.09
N VAL A 77 -7.14 -1.04 9.94
CA VAL A 77 -6.92 -0.23 11.16
C VAL A 77 -6.65 1.24 10.83
N LYS A 78 -5.83 1.50 9.81
CA LYS A 78 -5.52 2.87 9.40
C LYS A 78 -6.71 3.56 8.74
N LEU A 79 -7.54 2.81 8.02
CA LEU A 79 -8.77 3.33 7.45
C LEU A 79 -9.72 3.75 8.57
N ASP A 80 -9.96 2.86 9.55
CA ASP A 80 -10.78 3.13 10.74
C ASP A 80 -10.30 4.40 11.48
N ALA A 81 -9.00 4.51 11.74
CA ALA A 81 -8.42 5.66 12.43
C ALA A 81 -8.48 6.98 11.63
N MET A 82 -8.68 6.92 10.31
CA MET A 82 -8.81 8.10 9.45
C MET A 82 -10.27 8.40 9.10
N THR A 83 -11.19 7.49 9.42
CA THR A 83 -12.62 7.67 9.21
C THR A 83 -13.31 7.59 10.56
N ASP A 84 -13.57 8.73 11.19
CA ASP A 84 -14.25 8.82 12.50
C ASP A 84 -15.75 8.43 12.44
N GLY A 85 -16.13 7.54 11.51
CA GLY A 85 -17.51 7.16 11.22
C GLY A 85 -18.30 8.24 10.46
N GLU A 86 -17.97 9.52 10.57
CA GLU A 86 -18.81 10.59 10.01
C GLU A 86 -18.49 10.97 8.56
N GLU A 87 -17.52 10.31 7.94
CA GLU A 87 -17.07 10.68 6.60
C GLU A 87 -18.03 10.24 5.49
N MET A 88 -18.12 11.07 4.45
CA MET A 88 -18.85 10.74 3.23
C MET A 88 -18.21 9.58 2.46
N SER A 89 -19.03 8.88 1.69
CA SER A 89 -18.67 7.66 0.95
C SER A 89 -17.53 7.91 -0.04
N SER A 90 -17.51 9.10 -0.65
CA SER A 90 -16.45 9.54 -1.56
C SER A 90 -15.11 9.74 -0.85
N THR A 91 -15.11 10.22 0.39
CA THR A 91 -13.90 10.42 1.20
C THR A 91 -13.33 9.10 1.66
N ILE A 92 -14.19 8.17 2.13
CA ILE A 92 -13.79 6.80 2.50
C ILE A 92 -13.08 6.10 1.32
N LEU A 93 -13.67 6.16 0.12
CA LEU A 93 -13.05 5.58 -1.09
C LEU A 93 -11.70 6.22 -1.44
N ARG A 94 -11.62 7.55 -1.35
CA ARG A 94 -10.38 8.29 -1.61
C ARG A 94 -9.29 7.89 -0.62
N THR A 95 -9.64 7.79 0.66
CA THR A 95 -8.74 7.37 1.74
C THR A 95 -8.27 5.94 1.52
N LEU A 96 -9.17 4.99 1.26
CA LEU A 96 -8.82 3.60 0.94
C LEU A 96 -7.85 3.52 -0.24
N LYS A 97 -8.14 4.23 -1.35
CA LYS A 97 -7.26 4.27 -2.52
C LYS A 97 -5.88 4.82 -2.20
N LYS A 98 -5.81 5.88 -1.37
CA LYS A 98 -4.54 6.47 -0.92
C LYS A 98 -3.74 5.44 -0.11
N LEU A 99 -4.37 4.75 0.84
CA LEU A 99 -3.73 3.74 1.67
C LEU A 99 -3.21 2.56 0.85
N LEU A 100 -3.98 2.08 -0.13
CA LEU A 100 -3.55 1.01 -1.03
C LEU A 100 -2.30 1.42 -1.83
N ASN A 101 -2.28 2.63 -2.38
CA ASN A 101 -1.13 3.15 -3.12
C ASN A 101 0.10 3.32 -2.23
N GLU A 102 -0.06 3.89 -1.03
CA GLU A 102 1.02 4.01 -0.04
C GLU A 102 1.63 2.66 0.28
N GLN A 103 0.79 1.65 0.57
CA GLN A 103 1.25 0.31 0.92
C GLN A 103 2.00 -0.35 -0.25
N TYR A 104 1.52 -0.17 -1.48
CA TYR A 104 2.20 -0.65 -2.67
C TYR A 104 3.57 0.01 -2.86
N SER A 105 3.67 1.33 -2.64
CA SER A 105 4.95 2.06 -2.71
C SER A 105 5.94 1.59 -1.65
N ILE A 106 5.48 1.32 -0.42
CA ILE A 106 6.31 0.78 0.66
C ILE A 106 6.86 -0.59 0.27
N GLN A 107 6.00 -1.49 -0.21
CA GLN A 107 6.40 -2.83 -0.63
C GLN A 107 7.47 -2.78 -1.75
N LEU A 108 7.29 -1.89 -2.73
CA LEU A 108 8.27 -1.71 -3.80
C LEU A 108 9.62 -1.18 -3.29
N MET A 109 9.61 -0.32 -2.27
CA MET A 109 10.82 0.16 -1.62
C MET A 109 11.53 -0.97 -0.85
N GLU A 110 10.79 -1.79 -0.10
CA GLU A 110 11.31 -2.95 0.63
C GLU A 110 12.00 -3.94 -0.33
N ASP A 111 11.34 -4.27 -1.45
CA ASP A 111 11.88 -5.15 -2.49
C ASP A 111 13.18 -4.58 -3.10
N ASN A 112 13.22 -3.28 -3.36
CA ASN A 112 14.40 -2.62 -3.91
C ASN A 112 15.57 -2.62 -2.91
N VAL A 113 15.29 -2.39 -1.62
CA VAL A 113 16.30 -2.47 -0.55
C VAL A 113 16.82 -3.89 -0.40
N ALA A 114 15.95 -4.90 -0.43
CA ALA A 114 16.35 -6.30 -0.38
C ALA A 114 17.28 -6.66 -1.57
N LYS A 115 16.89 -6.29 -2.79
CA LYS A 115 17.72 -6.48 -4.00
C LYS A 115 19.06 -5.73 -3.92
N ALA A 116 19.07 -4.53 -3.38
CA ALA A 116 20.30 -3.75 -3.20
C ALA A 116 21.25 -4.41 -2.18
N LYS A 117 20.72 -4.94 -1.07
CA LYS A 117 21.50 -5.70 -0.09
C LYS A 117 22.10 -6.96 -0.70
N GLU A 118 21.34 -7.73 -1.48
CA GLU A 118 21.86 -8.91 -2.19
C GLU A 118 22.97 -8.56 -3.20
N LYS A 119 22.79 -7.48 -3.97
CA LYS A 119 23.82 -6.99 -4.89
C LYS A 119 25.06 -6.45 -4.17
N GLY A 120 24.88 -5.80 -3.02
CA GLY A 120 25.96 -5.31 -2.17
C GLY A 120 26.78 -6.45 -1.54
N LEU A 121 26.11 -7.52 -1.09
CA LEU A 121 26.74 -8.74 -0.60
C LEU A 121 27.56 -9.46 -1.68
N LYS A 122 27.12 -9.40 -2.94
CA LYS A 122 27.86 -9.96 -4.10
C LYS A 122 29.01 -9.07 -4.61
N LYS A 123 29.18 -7.84 -4.10
CA LYS A 123 30.27 -6.92 -4.45
C LYS A 123 31.47 -6.99 -3.50
N VAL A 124 31.76 -8.18 -2.94
CA VAL A 124 33.13 -8.44 -2.45
C VAL A 124 34.04 -8.40 -3.67
N ARG A 125 34.71 -7.26 -3.83
CA ARG A 125 35.60 -6.87 -4.94
C ARG A 125 36.41 -8.06 -5.46
N PRO A 126 36.54 -8.27 -6.79
CA PRO A 126 37.82 -8.77 -7.28
C PRO A 126 38.81 -7.62 -7.02
N TYR A 127 39.49 -7.67 -5.87
CA TYR A 127 40.69 -6.87 -5.67
C TYR A 127 41.59 -7.21 -6.86
N ASN A 128 41.79 -6.25 -7.76
CA ASN A 128 42.75 -6.40 -8.82
C ASN A 128 44.14 -6.33 -8.15
N LYS A 129 44.58 -7.47 -7.59
CA LYS A 129 45.93 -7.64 -7.05
C LYS A 129 46.87 -7.79 -8.24
N VAL A 130 47.09 -6.70 -8.95
CA VAL A 130 48.22 -6.61 -9.88
C VAL A 130 49.45 -6.44 -8.98
N HIS A 131 50.05 -7.56 -8.60
CA HIS A 131 51.40 -7.58 -8.06
C HIS A 131 52.34 -7.60 -9.28
N PRO A 132 53.08 -6.52 -9.58
CA PRO A 132 54.10 -6.59 -10.61
C PRO A 132 55.18 -7.59 -10.17
N GLU A 133 55.51 -8.56 -11.03
CA GLU A 133 56.64 -9.46 -10.81
C GLU A 133 57.94 -8.63 -10.83
N LEU A 134 58.62 -8.56 -9.69
CA LEU A 134 59.84 -7.80 -9.52
C LEU A 134 61.03 -8.70 -9.88
N ILE A 135 61.37 -8.76 -11.16
CA ILE A 135 62.55 -9.47 -11.66
C ILE A 135 63.71 -8.47 -11.83
N PRO A 136 64.92 -8.71 -11.29
CA PRO A 136 65.31 -9.83 -10.42
C PRO A 136 64.91 -9.64 -8.94
N ASP A 137 64.78 -10.75 -8.21
CA ASP A 137 64.35 -10.81 -6.81
C ASP A 137 65.21 -9.90 -5.91
N GLY A 138 64.63 -8.82 -5.38
CA GLY A 138 65.30 -7.91 -4.45
C GLY A 138 64.98 -6.42 -4.60
N ARG A 139 64.20 -5.99 -5.59
CA ARG A 139 63.76 -4.58 -5.67
C ARG A 139 62.58 -4.30 -4.73
N GLN A 140 62.64 -3.22 -3.96
CA GLN A 140 61.48 -2.64 -3.28
C GLN A 140 60.78 -1.63 -4.19
N ALA A 141 59.45 -1.58 -4.13
CA ALA A 141 58.65 -0.60 -4.87
C ALA A 141 58.92 0.81 -4.35
N THR A 142 59.78 1.56 -5.04
CA THR A 142 60.00 2.99 -4.75
C THR A 142 58.86 3.81 -5.34
N VAL A 143 58.09 4.47 -4.48
CA VAL A 143 57.07 5.44 -4.89
C VAL A 143 57.79 6.68 -5.40
N SER A 144 58.02 6.77 -6.72
CA SER A 144 58.45 8.01 -7.35
C SER A 144 57.20 8.86 -7.64
N PHE A 145 56.88 9.78 -6.72
CA PHE A 145 56.02 10.91 -7.04
C PHE A 145 56.83 11.84 -7.96
N ILE A 146 56.39 11.98 -9.21
CA ILE A 146 56.81 13.08 -10.08
C ILE A 146 55.90 14.26 -9.75
N LEU A 147 56.50 15.38 -9.34
CA LEU A 147 55.87 16.69 -9.15
C LEU A 147 55.53 17.34 -10.49
#